data_AF-A0A850W7G3-F1
#
_entry.id   AF-A0A850W7G3-F1
#
_cell.length_a   1.000
_cell.length_b   1.000
_cell.length_c   1.000
_cell.angle_alpha   90.00
_cell.angle_beta   90.00
_cell.angle_gamma   90.00
#
_symmetry.space_group_name_H-M   'P 1'
#
loop_
_entity.id
_entity.type
_entity.pdbx_description
1 polymer ?
#
loop_
_entity_poly.entity_id
_entity_poly.type
_entity_poly.pdbx_seq_one_letter_code
_entity_poly.pdbx_strand_id
1 'polypeptide(L)'
;GCQNECMAGGCSGETSKHLTESFKASDLIITPAMTFKEKPDPSGLVFGTVFTDNMLTIEWSLASGWEKPYIKPLENLSLHPASSSLHYAIELFEGMKAYRGVDGKIRLFRPTLNMDRMARSARRATLPCFDQNELLECIRKLVEVEKEWVPYSTTASLYIRPTLIGTEPSLGVKKPTKALLYVILSPVGPYFASGSFNPISLWADPKYVRAWKGGTGDCKLGGNYGSSIYAQQEALELGCQQVLWLYGEDHQITEVGTMNLFLYWINEDG
;
A
#
# COMPACT_ATOMS: atom_id res chain seq x y z
N GLY A 1 -33.95 -29.35 -11.50
CA GLY A 1 -33.40 -29.67 -10.16
C GLY A 1 -31.95 -30.02 -10.33
N CYS A 2 -31.01 -29.62 -9.48
CA CYS A 2 -31.01 -28.88 -8.21
C CYS A 2 -29.76 -27.97 -8.26
N GLN A 3 -29.87 -26.65 -8.10
CA GLN A 3 -29.64 -25.91 -6.85
C GLN A 3 -28.51 -26.42 -5.94
N ASN A 4 -27.49 -25.56 -5.83
CA ASN A 4 -26.71 -25.13 -4.66
C ASN A 4 -26.16 -26.17 -3.67
N GLU A 5 -24.84 -26.13 -3.46
CA GLU A 5 -24.20 -25.90 -2.14
C GLU A 5 -22.66 -25.86 -2.28
N CYS A 6 -22.10 -24.69 -2.61
CA CYS A 6 -20.71 -24.39 -2.27
C CYS A 6 -20.70 -23.85 -0.84
N MET A 7 -20.66 -24.77 0.13
CA MET A 7 -20.54 -24.45 1.54
C MET A 7 -19.17 -23.84 1.84
N ALA A 8 -19.21 -22.76 2.60
CA ALA A 8 -18.08 -22.04 3.17
C ALA A 8 -17.18 -22.98 4.00
N GLY A 9 -16.01 -23.30 3.47
CA GLY A 9 -14.92 -23.93 4.22
C GLY A 9 -14.21 -22.90 5.08
N GLY A 10 -14.73 -22.65 6.28
CA GLY A 10 -14.01 -21.90 7.31
C GLY A 10 -12.75 -22.64 7.73
N CYS A 11 -11.66 -21.89 7.97
CA CYS A 11 -10.45 -22.36 8.64
C CYS A 11 -10.78 -22.89 10.04
N SER A 12 -11.17 -24.16 10.10
CA SER A 12 -11.42 -24.91 11.32
C SER A 12 -10.51 -26.13 11.30
N GLY A 13 -9.30 -25.94 11.80
CA GLY A 13 -8.34 -27.04 11.94
C GLY A 13 -6.88 -26.63 11.99
N GLU A 14 -6.54 -25.53 12.69
CA GLU A 14 -5.18 -25.18 13.18
C GLU A 14 -5.11 -23.77 13.82
N THR A 15 -6.21 -23.01 13.78
CA THR A 15 -6.26 -21.55 14.02
C THR A 15 -6.23 -21.08 15.48
N SER A 16 -6.07 -21.95 16.48
CA SER A 16 -6.13 -21.53 17.89
C SER A 16 -4.77 -21.16 18.52
N LYS A 17 -3.63 -21.41 17.87
CA LYS A 17 -2.28 -21.11 18.44
C LYS A 17 -1.59 -19.86 17.87
N HIS A 18 -2.02 -19.31 16.73
CA HIS A 18 -1.32 -18.20 16.08
C HIS A 18 -1.81 -16.78 16.42
N LEU A 19 -2.93 -16.63 17.13
CA LEU A 19 -3.40 -15.30 17.56
C LEU A 19 -2.52 -14.65 18.64
N THR A 20 -1.65 -15.42 19.31
CA THR A 20 -0.72 -14.96 20.34
C THR A 20 0.64 -14.49 19.82
N GLU A 21 0.92 -14.55 18.51
CA GLU A 21 2.26 -14.30 17.94
C GLU A 21 2.42 -12.98 17.18
N SER A 22 1.43 -12.08 17.21
CA SER A 22 1.53 -10.75 16.59
C SER A 22 2.07 -9.71 17.57
N PHE A 23 2.72 -8.66 17.06
CA PHE A 23 2.93 -7.43 17.83
C PHE A 23 1.61 -6.87 18.33
N LYS A 24 1.67 -6.12 19.44
CA LYS A 24 0.52 -5.47 20.06
C LYS A 24 0.68 -3.96 20.08
N ALA A 25 -0.38 -3.24 19.72
CA ALA A 25 -0.40 -1.79 19.80
C ALA A 25 -0.29 -1.28 21.26
N SER A 26 -0.64 -2.10 22.25
CA SER A 26 -0.41 -1.81 23.66
C SER A 26 1.08 -1.77 24.04
N ASP A 27 1.94 -2.44 23.27
CA ASP A 27 3.40 -2.47 23.50
C ASP A 27 4.15 -1.41 22.69
N LEU A 28 3.41 -0.51 22.05
CA LEU A 28 3.94 0.56 21.19
C LEU A 28 4.85 1.50 21.98
N ILE A 29 6.09 1.60 21.52
CA ILE A 29 7.09 2.54 22.06
C ILE A 29 7.10 3.77 21.17
N ILE A 30 6.85 4.93 21.75
CA ILE A 30 6.82 6.21 21.03
C ILE A 30 8.03 7.03 21.47
N THR A 31 8.94 7.29 20.53
CA THR A 31 10.12 8.14 20.70
C THR A 31 10.06 9.24 19.65
N PRO A 32 9.32 10.34 19.89
CA PRO A 32 9.09 11.37 18.87
C PRO A 32 10.37 12.10 18.46
N ALA A 33 10.38 12.63 17.24
CA ALA A 33 11.38 13.59 16.79
C ALA A 33 11.48 14.79 17.74
N MET A 34 12.71 15.20 18.04
CA MET A 34 13.00 16.40 18.84
C MET A 34 13.07 17.67 17.97
N THR A 35 13.16 17.51 16.65
CA THR A 35 13.17 18.59 15.67
C THR A 35 12.05 18.36 14.69
N PHE A 36 11.13 19.33 14.59
CA PHE A 36 9.95 19.23 13.73
C PHE A 36 10.19 20.02 12.45
N LYS A 37 9.81 19.43 11.31
CA LYS A 37 9.84 20.12 10.03
C LYS A 37 8.67 21.10 9.92
N GLU A 38 8.88 22.15 9.16
CA GLU A 38 7.82 23.06 8.73
C GLU A 38 6.82 22.30 7.85
N LYS A 39 5.53 22.57 8.05
CA LYS A 39 4.46 21.90 7.30
C LYS A 39 4.32 22.63 5.96
N PRO A 40 4.34 21.92 4.82
CA PRO A 40 4.23 22.55 3.52
C PRO A 40 2.86 23.21 3.32
N ASP A 41 2.79 24.22 2.44
CA ASP A 41 1.51 24.77 1.98
C ASP A 41 0.70 23.65 1.26
N PRO A 42 -0.54 23.37 1.71
CA PRO A 42 -1.41 22.40 1.05
C PRO A 42 -1.68 22.64 -0.43
N SER A 43 -1.54 23.87 -0.94
CA SER A 43 -1.82 24.24 -2.33
C SER A 43 -0.78 23.72 -3.35
N GLY A 44 0.47 23.53 -2.91
CA GLY A 44 1.61 23.15 -3.77
C GLY A 44 2.09 21.71 -3.58
N LEU A 45 1.31 20.85 -2.93
CA LEU A 45 1.72 19.49 -2.58
C LEU A 45 1.83 18.57 -3.80
N VAL A 46 3.05 18.12 -4.09
CA VAL A 46 3.32 17.02 -5.03
C VAL A 46 3.19 15.67 -4.32
N PHE A 47 2.54 14.70 -4.96
CA PHE A 47 2.29 13.39 -4.37
C PHE A 47 3.60 12.67 -4.00
N GLY A 48 3.75 12.29 -2.71
CA GLY A 48 4.79 11.37 -2.27
C GLY A 48 6.21 11.94 -2.19
N THR A 49 6.38 13.27 -2.21
CA THR A 49 7.71 13.91 -2.16
C THR A 49 8.06 14.49 -0.80
N VAL A 50 7.06 14.85 0.01
CA VAL A 50 7.23 15.36 1.38
C VAL A 50 6.77 14.30 2.36
N PHE A 51 7.51 14.10 3.44
CA PHE A 51 7.21 13.10 4.48
C PHE A 51 7.12 13.75 5.86
N THR A 52 6.35 13.15 6.75
CA THR A 52 6.10 13.61 8.13
C THR A 52 7.29 13.40 9.06
N ASP A 53 7.19 13.87 10.31
CA ASP A 53 8.33 13.88 11.25
C ASP A 53 8.70 12.48 11.75
N ASN A 54 7.71 11.61 11.98
CA ASN A 54 7.90 10.25 12.48
C ASN A 54 7.39 9.17 11.49
N MET A 55 7.83 7.94 11.73
CA MET A 55 7.41 6.72 11.04
C MET A 55 7.14 5.59 12.04
N LEU A 56 6.36 4.59 11.63
CA LEU A 56 6.20 3.32 12.37
C LEU A 56 7.21 2.29 11.84
N THR A 57 7.83 1.50 12.72
CA THR A 57 8.64 0.32 12.35
C THR A 57 8.38 -0.85 13.29
N ILE A 58 8.32 -2.06 12.74
CA ILE A 58 8.14 -3.31 13.48
C ILE A 58 8.99 -4.39 12.80
N GLU A 59 9.99 -4.88 13.52
CA GLU A 59 10.87 -5.95 13.04
C GLU A 59 10.22 -7.32 13.29
N TRP A 60 10.57 -8.28 12.44
CA TRP A 60 10.18 -9.67 12.61
C TRP A 60 11.34 -10.61 12.30
N SER A 61 11.45 -11.68 13.09
CA SER A 61 12.30 -12.81 12.75
C SER A 61 11.59 -14.15 12.98
N LEU A 62 11.98 -15.18 12.24
CA LEU A 62 11.48 -16.53 12.46
C LEU A 62 11.82 -17.06 13.87
N ALA A 63 12.92 -16.58 14.47
CA ALA A 63 13.40 -17.04 15.77
C ALA A 63 12.66 -16.38 16.95
N SER A 64 12.32 -15.09 16.84
CA SER A 64 11.71 -14.31 17.93
C SER A 64 10.26 -13.89 17.68
N GLY A 65 9.74 -14.07 16.47
CA GLY A 65 8.44 -13.53 16.07
C GLY A 65 8.50 -12.03 15.81
N TRP A 66 7.38 -11.34 16.05
CA TRP A 66 7.30 -9.89 15.92
C TRP A 66 7.90 -9.21 17.16
N GLU A 67 8.77 -8.24 16.92
CA GLU A 67 9.26 -7.34 17.97
C GLU A 67 8.22 -6.28 18.32
N LYS A 68 8.50 -5.49 19.36
CA LYS A 68 7.64 -4.36 19.74
C LYS A 68 7.53 -3.34 18.59
N PRO A 69 6.36 -2.71 18.40
CA PRO A 69 6.22 -1.65 17.43
C PRO A 69 6.82 -0.34 17.95
N TYR A 70 7.43 0.44 17.06
CA TYR A 70 8.07 1.72 17.38
C TYR A 70 7.54 2.84 16.50
N ILE A 71 7.05 3.93 17.10
CA ILE A 71 6.94 5.23 16.42
C ILE A 71 8.20 6.02 16.75
N LYS A 72 8.98 6.35 15.74
CA LYS A 72 10.29 7.02 15.88
C LYS A 72 10.50 8.04 14.76
N PRO A 73 11.52 8.91 14.83
CA PRO A 73 11.77 9.90 13.78
C PRO A 73 11.93 9.21 12.42
N LEU A 74 11.47 9.87 11.36
CA LEU A 74 11.67 9.40 10.00
C LEU A 74 13.17 9.29 9.71
N GLU A 75 13.62 8.11 9.29
CA GLU A 75 15.02 7.84 9.03
C GLU A 75 15.19 6.88 7.83
N ASN A 76 16.43 6.81 7.32
CA ASN A 76 16.78 5.82 6.31
C ASN A 76 16.76 4.41 6.92
N LEU A 77 16.35 3.43 6.12
CA LEU A 77 16.44 2.02 6.50
C LEU A 77 17.89 1.51 6.36
N SER A 78 18.44 0.93 7.42
CA SER A 78 19.72 0.22 7.36
C SER A 78 19.48 -1.25 7.02
N LEU A 79 19.70 -1.63 5.76
CA LEU A 79 19.43 -2.98 5.26
C LEU A 79 20.73 -3.69 4.91
N HIS A 80 20.78 -5.00 5.16
CA HIS A 80 21.85 -5.83 4.62
C HIS A 80 21.76 -5.82 3.09
N PRO A 81 22.87 -5.68 2.34
CA PRO A 81 22.82 -5.58 0.86
C PRO A 81 22.20 -6.80 0.16
N ALA A 82 22.24 -7.98 0.79
CA ALA A 82 21.59 -9.19 0.30
C ALA A 82 20.11 -9.32 0.68
N SER A 83 19.48 -8.28 1.26
CA SER A 83 18.07 -8.33 1.68
C SER A 83 17.16 -8.74 0.53
N SER A 84 16.35 -9.78 0.74
CA SER A 84 15.50 -10.36 -0.32
C SER A 84 14.56 -9.39 -1.04
N SER A 85 14.14 -8.29 -0.40
CA SER A 85 13.37 -7.23 -1.07
C SER A 85 14.13 -6.57 -2.21
N LEU A 86 15.44 -6.40 -2.07
CA LEU A 86 16.31 -5.76 -3.05
C LEU A 86 16.63 -6.65 -4.26
N HIS A 87 16.50 -7.98 -4.10
CA HIS A 87 16.91 -8.97 -5.12
C HIS A 87 15.72 -9.66 -5.79
N TYR A 88 14.68 -9.99 -5.02
CA TYR A 88 13.58 -10.84 -5.46
C TYR A 88 12.21 -10.20 -5.27
N ALA A 89 12.16 -8.89 -4.99
CA ALA A 89 10.93 -8.14 -4.76
C ALA A 89 9.99 -8.82 -3.73
N ILE A 90 10.56 -9.41 -2.68
CA ILE A 90 9.78 -9.90 -1.52
C ILE A 90 9.31 -8.68 -0.72
N GLU A 91 8.31 -8.00 -1.26
CA GLU A 91 7.80 -6.75 -0.74
C GLU A 91 6.36 -6.48 -1.21
N LEU A 92 5.62 -5.81 -0.34
CA LEU A 92 4.27 -5.34 -0.59
C LEU A 92 4.04 -4.00 0.07
N PHE A 93 3.01 -3.30 -0.38
CA PHE A 93 2.61 -2.03 0.21
C PHE A 93 1.10 -1.83 0.21
N GLU A 94 0.65 -0.84 0.97
CA GLU A 94 -0.71 -0.35 0.95
C GLU A 94 -0.76 1.15 0.69
N GLY A 95 -1.98 1.63 0.38
CA GLY A 95 -2.22 3.04 0.13
C GLY A 95 -3.60 3.46 0.60
N MET A 96 -3.64 4.26 1.66
CA MET A 96 -4.87 4.83 2.19
C MET A 96 -4.65 6.27 2.66
N LYS A 97 -5.69 6.94 3.13
CA LYS A 97 -5.64 8.37 3.46
C LYS A 97 -6.34 8.67 4.78
N ALA A 98 -5.77 9.64 5.49
CA ALA A 98 -6.44 10.37 6.57
C ALA A 98 -6.89 11.75 6.07
N TYR A 99 -8.08 12.16 6.47
CA TYR A 99 -8.71 13.40 6.05
C TYR A 99 -9.12 14.22 7.27
N ARG A 100 -8.86 15.52 7.24
CA ARG A 100 -9.41 16.47 8.21
C ARG A 100 -10.79 16.90 7.71
N GLY A 101 -11.82 16.56 8.47
CA GLY A 101 -13.19 16.94 8.16
C GLY A 101 -13.45 18.42 8.39
N VAL A 102 -14.59 18.91 7.87
CA VAL A 102 -15.07 20.29 8.11
C VAL A 102 -15.32 20.60 9.59
N ASP A 103 -15.49 19.57 10.41
CA ASP A 103 -15.62 19.64 11.87
C ASP A 103 -14.27 19.56 12.61
N GLY A 104 -13.16 19.61 11.88
CA GLY A 104 -11.80 19.51 12.40
C GLY A 104 -11.37 18.09 12.80
N LYS A 105 -12.27 17.09 12.79
CA LYS A 105 -11.94 15.72 13.17
C LYS A 105 -11.23 14.98 12.04
N ILE A 106 -10.17 14.26 12.38
CA ILE A 106 -9.41 13.43 11.45
C ILE A 106 -10.08 12.05 11.31
N ARG A 107 -10.21 11.55 10.08
CA ARG A 107 -10.86 10.28 9.76
C ARG A 107 -10.04 9.47 8.76
N LEU A 108 -10.05 8.15 8.94
CA LEU A 108 -9.58 7.19 7.95
C LEU A 108 -10.75 6.70 7.10
N PHE A 109 -10.54 6.48 5.80
CA PHE A 109 -11.58 5.96 4.92
C PHE A 109 -11.40 4.45 4.67
N ARG A 110 -12.37 3.66 5.15
CA ARG A 110 -12.42 2.18 5.01
C ARG A 110 -11.06 1.49 5.27
N PRO A 111 -10.36 1.81 6.37
CA PRO A 111 -8.98 1.33 6.57
C PRO A 111 -8.90 -0.20 6.74
N THR A 112 -9.97 -0.84 7.26
CA THR A 112 -10.05 -2.30 7.41
C THR A 112 -9.88 -3.04 6.09
N LEU A 113 -10.43 -2.53 4.98
CA LEU A 113 -10.24 -3.13 3.65
C LEU A 113 -8.80 -3.10 3.17
N ASN A 114 -8.02 -2.09 3.59
CA ASN A 114 -6.60 -2.02 3.29
C ASN A 114 -5.84 -3.05 4.10
N MET A 115 -6.20 -3.25 5.38
CA MET A 115 -5.61 -4.31 6.20
C MET A 115 -5.91 -5.70 5.63
N ASP A 116 -7.14 -5.94 5.17
CA ASP A 116 -7.53 -7.22 4.56
C ASP A 116 -6.73 -7.50 3.28
N ARG A 117 -6.51 -6.48 2.44
CA ARG A 117 -5.71 -6.60 1.22
C ARG A 117 -4.21 -6.73 1.53
N MET A 118 -3.70 -6.04 2.55
CA MET A 118 -2.32 -6.19 3.01
C MET A 118 -2.06 -7.61 3.53
N ALA A 119 -2.95 -8.15 4.36
CA ALA A 119 -2.85 -9.51 4.89
C ALA A 119 -2.91 -10.58 3.79
N ARG A 120 -3.78 -10.41 2.79
CA ARG A 120 -3.81 -11.29 1.60
C ARG A 120 -2.50 -11.22 0.81
N SER A 121 -1.99 -10.01 0.58
CA SER A 121 -0.72 -9.80 -0.13
C SER A 121 0.46 -10.41 0.64
N ALA A 122 0.47 -10.29 1.98
CA ALA A 122 1.52 -10.85 2.83
C ALA A 122 1.56 -12.38 2.73
N ARG A 123 0.39 -13.04 2.76
CA ARG A 123 0.30 -14.48 2.52
C ARG A 123 0.82 -14.87 1.14
N ARG A 124 0.43 -14.14 0.09
CA ARG A 124 0.88 -14.41 -1.30
C ARG A 124 2.40 -14.26 -1.44
N ALA A 125 2.99 -13.30 -0.75
CA ALA A 125 4.43 -13.04 -0.74
C ALA A 125 5.23 -13.90 0.26
N THR A 126 4.57 -14.81 1.00
CA THR A 126 5.17 -15.64 2.06
C THR A 126 5.80 -14.84 3.22
N LEU A 127 5.40 -13.58 3.38
CA LEU A 127 5.79 -12.70 4.48
C LEU A 127 5.03 -13.06 5.77
N PRO A 128 5.54 -12.68 6.95
CA PRO A 128 4.89 -13.00 8.22
C PRO A 128 3.47 -12.42 8.30
N CYS A 129 2.55 -13.22 8.83
CA CYS A 129 1.20 -12.75 9.15
C CYS A 129 1.23 -11.86 10.39
N PHE A 130 0.26 -10.95 10.50
CA PHE A 130 0.09 -10.03 11.62
C PHE A 130 -1.40 -9.85 11.93
N ASP A 131 -1.71 -9.39 13.14
CA ASP A 131 -3.06 -9.00 13.51
C ASP A 131 -3.40 -7.64 12.85
N GLN A 132 -4.44 -7.66 12.03
CA GLN A 132 -4.90 -6.51 11.26
C GLN A 132 -5.37 -5.34 12.14
N ASN A 133 -5.99 -5.65 13.28
CA ASN A 133 -6.50 -4.62 14.20
C ASN A 133 -5.35 -3.96 14.96
N GLU A 134 -4.34 -4.73 15.35
CA GLU A 134 -3.14 -4.21 16.00
C GLU A 134 -2.36 -3.28 15.06
N LEU A 135 -2.19 -3.65 13.79
CA LEU A 135 -1.57 -2.76 12.80
C LEU A 135 -2.39 -1.48 12.59
N LEU A 136 -3.70 -1.60 12.48
CA LEU A 136 -4.59 -0.45 12.31
C LEU A 136 -4.51 0.51 13.50
N GLU A 137 -4.45 -0.02 14.73
CA GLU A 137 -4.29 0.80 15.93
C GLU A 137 -2.92 1.48 15.99
N CYS A 138 -1.83 0.79 15.61
CA CYS A 138 -0.50 1.40 15.47
C CYS A 138 -0.50 2.54 14.43
N ILE A 139 -1.16 2.35 13.28
CA ILE A 139 -1.31 3.39 12.26
C ILE A 139 -2.13 4.57 12.79
N ARG A 140 -3.22 4.29 13.52
CA ARG A 140 -4.05 5.33 14.14
C ARG A 140 -3.23 6.15 15.13
N LYS A 141 -2.39 5.52 15.95
CA LYS A 141 -1.45 6.18 16.87
C LYS A 141 -0.39 7.00 16.14
N LEU A 142 0.16 6.51 15.03
CA LEU A 142 1.10 7.27 14.21
C LEU A 142 0.44 8.55 13.63
N VAL A 143 -0.78 8.42 13.09
CA VAL A 143 -1.55 9.58 12.59
C VAL A 143 -1.92 10.54 13.73
N GLU A 144 -2.13 10.05 14.95
CA GLU A 144 -2.37 10.87 16.14
C GLU A 144 -1.14 11.71 16.52
N VAL A 145 0.06 11.11 16.47
CA VAL A 145 1.35 11.81 16.66
C VAL A 145 1.58 12.84 15.56
N GLU A 146 1.27 12.50 14.31
CA GLU A 146 1.47 13.34 13.13
C GLU A 146 0.23 14.17 12.74
N LYS A 147 -0.74 14.37 13.65
CA LYS A 147 -2.06 14.94 13.31
C LYS A 147 -2.02 16.31 12.63
N GLU A 148 -1.00 17.11 12.94
CA GLU A 148 -0.81 18.45 12.35
C GLU A 148 -0.32 18.39 10.89
N TRP A 149 0.19 17.24 10.45
CA TRP A 149 0.49 16.99 9.04
C TRP A 149 -0.74 16.62 8.22
N VAL A 150 -1.87 16.30 8.86
CA VAL A 150 -3.14 16.15 8.13
C VAL A 150 -3.58 17.53 7.66
N PRO A 151 -3.53 17.81 6.34
CA PRO A 151 -3.64 19.19 5.84
C PRO A 151 -4.89 19.90 6.34
N TYR A 152 -4.75 21.18 6.67
CA TYR A 152 -5.85 22.09 6.95
C TYR A 152 -6.52 22.53 5.65
N SER A 153 -7.05 21.56 4.91
CA SER A 153 -7.69 21.76 3.61
C SER A 153 -8.71 20.64 3.35
N THR A 154 -9.81 20.99 2.71
CA THR A 154 -10.85 20.04 2.27
C THR A 154 -10.51 19.36 0.94
N THR A 155 -9.46 19.80 0.25
CA THR A 155 -9.03 19.27 -1.05
C THR A 155 -7.73 18.47 -0.96
N ALA A 156 -7.06 18.46 0.20
CA ALA A 156 -5.83 17.73 0.47
C ALA A 156 -6.04 16.65 1.55
N SER A 157 -5.08 15.76 1.69
CA SER A 157 -5.16 14.62 2.62
C SER A 157 -3.77 14.19 3.08
N LEU A 158 -3.70 13.39 4.15
CA LEU A 158 -2.46 12.72 4.53
C LEU A 158 -2.48 11.29 3.97
N TYR A 159 -1.60 11.00 3.03
CA TYR A 159 -1.44 9.66 2.48
C TYR A 159 -0.62 8.79 3.44
N ILE A 160 -1.09 7.57 3.64
CA ILE A 160 -0.52 6.57 4.55
C ILE A 160 0.03 5.43 3.69
N ARG A 161 1.32 5.12 3.85
CA ARG A 161 2.04 4.08 3.10
C ARG A 161 2.56 3.00 4.06
N PRO A 162 1.73 2.01 4.43
CA PRO A 162 2.23 0.78 5.04
C PRO A 162 3.04 -0.02 4.01
N THR A 163 4.15 -0.58 4.44
CA THR A 163 5.04 -1.39 3.61
C THR A 163 5.57 -2.56 4.45
N LEU A 164 5.64 -3.74 3.85
CA LEU A 164 6.23 -4.93 4.47
C LEU A 164 7.23 -5.56 3.50
N ILE A 165 8.48 -5.68 3.94
CA ILE A 165 9.62 -6.16 3.13
C ILE A 165 10.31 -7.36 3.79
N GLY A 166 10.83 -8.29 2.99
CA GLY A 166 11.69 -9.37 3.45
C GLY A 166 13.14 -8.89 3.56
N THR A 167 13.73 -9.01 4.75
CA THR A 167 15.09 -8.55 5.09
C THR A 167 16.08 -9.72 5.28
N GLU A 168 15.81 -10.85 4.63
CA GLU A 168 16.66 -12.05 4.64
C GLU A 168 18.07 -11.73 4.13
N PRO A 169 19.14 -11.94 4.93
CA PRO A 169 20.50 -11.59 4.54
C PRO A 169 21.19 -12.70 3.75
N SER A 170 20.48 -13.34 2.81
CA SER A 170 21.03 -14.38 1.95
C SER A 170 20.42 -14.36 0.55
N LEU A 171 21.20 -14.78 -0.45
CA LEU A 171 20.79 -14.81 -1.86
C LEU A 171 20.03 -16.09 -2.24
N GLY A 172 19.64 -16.91 -1.26
CA GLY A 172 18.78 -18.05 -1.54
C GLY A 172 17.36 -17.57 -1.85
N VAL A 173 16.77 -18.03 -2.95
CA VAL A 173 15.35 -17.76 -3.24
C VAL A 173 14.49 -18.66 -2.37
N LYS A 174 14.05 -18.13 -1.22
CA LYS A 174 13.29 -18.87 -0.20
C LYS A 174 12.37 -17.92 0.57
N LYS A 175 11.46 -18.50 1.36
CA LYS A 175 10.67 -17.75 2.36
C LYS A 175 11.63 -16.98 3.29
N PRO A 176 11.44 -15.66 3.50
CA PRO A 176 12.34 -14.89 4.34
C PRO A 176 12.23 -15.31 5.81
N THR A 177 13.36 -15.35 6.51
CA THR A 177 13.41 -15.57 7.97
C THR A 177 13.51 -14.28 8.77
N LYS A 178 13.64 -13.13 8.08
CA LYS A 178 13.57 -11.78 8.64
C LYS A 178 12.71 -10.88 7.76
N ALA A 179 11.96 -9.98 8.38
CA ALA A 179 11.13 -9.01 7.68
C ALA A 179 11.01 -7.71 8.48
N LEU A 180 10.66 -6.63 7.79
CA LEU A 180 10.42 -5.32 8.39
C LEU A 180 9.08 -4.78 7.88
N LEU A 181 8.17 -4.48 8.81
CA LEU A 181 6.97 -3.69 8.55
C LEU A 181 7.27 -2.23 8.91
N TYR A 182 6.97 -1.29 8.03
CA TYR A 182 7.05 0.13 8.34
C TYR A 182 5.90 0.93 7.74
N VAL A 183 5.62 2.10 8.31
CA VAL A 183 4.60 3.03 7.79
C VAL A 183 5.18 4.43 7.74
N ILE A 184 5.12 5.04 6.55
CA ILE A 184 5.45 6.45 6.34
C ILE A 184 4.21 7.23 5.93
N LEU A 185 4.20 8.51 6.24
CA LEU A 185 3.09 9.42 5.94
C LEU A 185 3.58 10.56 5.06
N SER A 186 2.73 11.00 4.13
CA SER A 186 3.05 12.06 3.18
C SER A 186 1.82 12.93 2.94
N PRO A 187 1.85 14.26 3.19
CA PRO A 187 0.75 15.13 2.83
C PRO A 187 0.64 15.21 1.31
N VAL A 188 -0.57 15.09 0.78
CA VAL A 188 -0.83 15.10 -0.67
C VAL A 188 -1.97 16.05 -1.01
N GLY A 189 -1.76 16.84 -2.06
CA GLY A 189 -2.73 17.78 -2.59
C GLY A 189 -3.82 17.10 -3.44
N PRO A 190 -4.70 17.90 -4.06
CA PRO A 190 -5.64 17.40 -5.04
C PRO A 190 -4.88 16.89 -6.28
N TYR A 191 -5.40 15.84 -6.91
CA TYR A 191 -4.93 15.44 -8.25
C TYR A 191 -5.28 16.52 -9.31
N PHE A 192 -6.27 17.38 -9.03
CA PHE A 192 -6.78 18.42 -9.92
C PHE A 192 -6.71 19.79 -9.23
N ALA A 193 -5.68 20.57 -9.53
CA ALA A 193 -5.39 21.84 -8.85
C ALA A 193 -6.44 22.95 -9.10
N SER A 194 -7.16 22.92 -10.22
CA SER A 194 -8.11 23.96 -10.62
C SER A 194 -9.57 23.72 -10.18
N GLY A 195 -9.85 22.62 -9.47
CA GLY A 195 -11.23 22.23 -9.11
C GLY A 195 -12.08 21.69 -10.27
N SER A 196 -11.59 21.79 -11.51
CA SER A 196 -12.14 21.10 -12.69
C SER A 196 -11.40 19.78 -12.91
N PHE A 197 -12.12 18.75 -13.37
CA PHE A 197 -11.50 17.49 -13.78
C PHE A 197 -10.50 17.75 -14.92
N ASN A 198 -9.24 17.32 -14.78
CA ASN A 198 -8.26 17.36 -15.87
C ASN A 198 -8.26 15.98 -16.54
N PRO A 199 -8.91 15.82 -17.72
CA PRO A 199 -8.92 14.54 -18.40
C PRO A 199 -7.50 14.12 -18.77
N ILE A 200 -7.27 12.81 -18.77
CA ILE A 200 -6.00 12.20 -19.15
C ILE A 200 -6.15 11.47 -20.49
N SER A 201 -5.12 11.56 -21.32
CA SER A 201 -4.91 10.73 -22.49
C SER A 201 -4.30 9.39 -22.09
N LEU A 202 -4.82 8.32 -22.67
CA LEU A 202 -4.39 6.95 -22.38
C LEU A 202 -3.68 6.35 -23.59
N TRP A 203 -2.55 5.70 -23.31
CA TRP A 203 -1.82 4.93 -24.31
C TRP A 203 -2.15 3.45 -24.20
N ALA A 204 -2.63 2.84 -25.28
CA ALA A 204 -3.09 1.46 -25.32
C ALA A 204 -2.26 0.66 -26.34
N ASP A 205 -1.32 -0.14 -25.85
CA ASP A 205 -0.48 -1.02 -26.67
C ASP A 205 -0.55 -2.46 -26.13
N PRO A 206 -1.08 -3.42 -26.91
CA PRO A 206 -1.23 -4.81 -26.46
C PRO A 206 0.10 -5.55 -26.30
N LYS A 207 1.23 -4.96 -26.72
CA LYS A 207 2.58 -5.50 -26.47
C LYS A 207 2.87 -5.66 -24.97
N TYR A 208 2.28 -4.82 -24.12
CA TYR A 208 2.53 -4.82 -22.68
C TYR A 208 1.36 -5.39 -21.89
N VAL A 209 1.65 -6.37 -21.04
CA VAL A 209 0.65 -7.02 -20.18
C VAL A 209 0.98 -6.72 -18.71
N ARG A 210 0.06 -6.04 -18.01
CA ARG A 210 0.22 -5.68 -16.60
C ARG A 210 0.23 -6.90 -15.67
N ALA A 211 -0.67 -7.84 -15.95
CA ALA A 211 -0.93 -9.01 -15.14
C ALA A 211 -1.59 -10.11 -15.97
N TRP A 212 -1.51 -11.36 -15.52
CA TRP A 212 -2.08 -12.52 -16.20
C TRP A 212 -2.75 -13.48 -15.21
N LYS A 213 -3.64 -14.35 -15.71
CA LYS A 213 -4.26 -15.41 -14.91
C LYS A 213 -3.20 -16.33 -14.31
N GLY A 214 -3.28 -16.59 -13.01
CA GLY A 214 -2.25 -17.32 -12.25
C GLY A 214 -1.11 -16.44 -11.72
N GLY A 215 -1.00 -15.19 -12.17
CA GLY A 215 -0.02 -14.21 -11.68
C GLY A 215 -0.38 -13.60 -10.32
N THR A 216 0.14 -12.40 -10.04
CA THR A 216 0.00 -11.69 -8.76
C THR A 216 -0.71 -10.35 -8.87
N GLY A 217 -1.36 -10.06 -10.01
CA GLY A 217 -1.93 -8.74 -10.32
C GLY A 217 -3.07 -8.28 -9.41
N ASP A 218 -3.66 -9.19 -8.65
CA ASP A 218 -4.72 -8.96 -7.65
C ASP A 218 -4.19 -8.67 -6.24
N CYS A 219 -2.87 -8.77 -6.05
CA CYS A 219 -2.15 -8.44 -4.82
C CYS A 219 -1.35 -7.15 -5.01
N LYS A 220 -1.09 -6.41 -3.92
CA LYS A 220 -0.37 -5.13 -3.97
C LYS A 220 1.13 -5.31 -3.73
N LEU A 221 1.75 -6.14 -4.57
CA LEU A 221 3.17 -6.50 -4.50
C LEU A 221 4.03 -5.54 -5.34
N GLY A 222 5.23 -5.23 -4.87
CA GLY A 222 6.16 -4.33 -5.57
C GLY A 222 6.49 -4.80 -7.00
N GLY A 223 6.64 -6.12 -7.18
CA GLY A 223 6.94 -6.73 -8.48
C GLY A 223 5.91 -6.45 -9.59
N ASN A 224 4.67 -6.11 -9.25
CA ASN A 224 3.65 -5.76 -10.24
C ASN A 224 3.84 -4.34 -10.84
N TYR A 225 4.67 -3.49 -10.23
CA TYR A 225 4.82 -2.09 -10.59
C TYR A 225 6.17 -1.79 -11.26
N GLY A 226 7.23 -2.54 -10.91
CA GLY A 226 8.54 -2.35 -11.54
C GLY A 226 8.49 -2.55 -13.06
N SER A 227 7.76 -3.57 -13.52
CA SER A 227 7.59 -3.86 -14.96
C SER A 227 6.73 -2.83 -15.70
N SER A 228 5.93 -2.02 -15.00
CA SER A 228 5.07 -1.03 -15.67
C SER A 228 5.78 0.26 -16.06
N ILE A 229 6.95 0.54 -15.48
CA ILE A 229 7.64 1.83 -15.65
C ILE A 229 8.03 2.07 -17.12
N TYR A 230 8.46 1.03 -17.84
CA TYR A 230 8.85 1.16 -19.24
C TYR A 230 7.67 1.57 -20.13
N ALA A 231 6.53 0.90 -20.02
CA ALA A 231 5.32 1.26 -20.75
C ALA A 231 4.80 2.66 -20.37
N GLN A 232 4.94 3.06 -19.10
CA GLN A 232 4.60 4.41 -18.66
C GLN A 232 5.51 5.48 -19.26
N GLN A 233 6.80 5.18 -19.44
CA GLN A 233 7.74 6.07 -20.13
C GLN A 233 7.37 6.22 -21.60
N GLU A 234 7.12 5.12 -22.32
CA GLU A 234 6.67 5.18 -23.72
C GLU A 234 5.36 5.94 -23.88
N ALA A 235 4.40 5.77 -22.96
CA ALA A 235 3.17 6.55 -22.94
C ALA A 235 3.46 8.06 -22.86
N LEU A 236 4.39 8.48 -22.00
CA LEU A 236 4.79 9.90 -21.86
C LEU A 236 5.47 10.43 -23.12
N GLU A 237 6.35 9.64 -23.74
CA GLU A 237 7.01 9.99 -25.01
C GLU A 237 6.01 10.18 -26.15
N LEU A 238 4.87 9.50 -26.08
CA LEU A 238 3.74 9.62 -27.01
C LEU A 238 2.67 10.64 -26.56
N GLY A 239 2.97 11.46 -25.55
CA GLY A 239 2.08 12.54 -25.08
C GLY A 239 0.88 12.08 -24.24
N CYS A 240 0.86 10.83 -23.79
CA CYS A 240 -0.17 10.28 -22.92
C CYS A 240 0.26 10.31 -21.44
N GLN A 241 -0.69 10.48 -20.53
CA GLN A 241 -0.37 10.58 -19.09
C GLN A 241 -0.37 9.21 -18.41
N GLN A 242 -1.13 8.24 -18.90
CA GLN A 242 -1.26 6.90 -18.32
C GLN A 242 -1.36 5.83 -19.41
N VAL A 243 -1.12 4.58 -19.00
CA VAL A 243 -1.31 3.38 -19.83
C VAL A 243 -2.73 2.84 -19.64
N LEU A 244 -3.42 2.48 -20.73
CA LEU A 244 -4.60 1.64 -20.70
C LEU A 244 -4.15 0.18 -20.84
N TRP A 245 -4.30 -0.61 -19.80
CA TRP A 245 -3.82 -1.99 -19.79
C TRP A 245 -4.78 -2.91 -20.54
N LEU A 246 -4.27 -3.50 -21.62
CA LEU A 246 -4.97 -4.49 -22.43
C LEU A 246 -4.55 -5.90 -22.02
N TYR A 247 -5.47 -6.87 -22.17
CA TYR A 247 -5.20 -8.27 -21.88
C TYR A 247 -5.90 -9.20 -22.88
N GLY A 248 -5.23 -10.30 -23.25
CA GLY A 248 -5.81 -11.35 -24.09
C GLY A 248 -5.84 -10.99 -25.59
N GLU A 249 -6.27 -11.96 -26.39
CA GLU A 249 -6.38 -11.83 -27.86
C GLU A 249 -7.49 -10.85 -28.27
N ASP A 250 -8.51 -10.70 -27.42
CA ASP A 250 -9.65 -9.80 -27.58
C ASP A 250 -9.39 -8.39 -27.02
N HIS A 251 -8.17 -8.12 -26.54
CA HIS A 251 -7.75 -6.82 -26.01
C HIS A 251 -8.67 -6.26 -24.92
N GLN A 252 -9.07 -7.11 -23.96
CA GLN A 252 -9.88 -6.69 -22.82
C GLN A 252 -9.24 -5.51 -22.11
N ILE A 253 -10.05 -4.47 -21.88
CA ILE A 253 -9.66 -3.32 -21.08
C ILE A 253 -9.69 -3.72 -19.60
N THR A 254 -8.55 -3.60 -18.93
CA THR A 254 -8.41 -4.03 -17.52
C THR A 254 -8.35 -2.85 -16.56
N GLU A 255 -7.32 -2.02 -16.65
CA GLU A 255 -7.02 -0.93 -15.72
C GLU A 255 -6.45 0.30 -16.43
N VAL A 256 -6.50 1.45 -15.75
CA VAL A 256 -5.90 2.71 -16.21
C VAL A 256 -4.72 3.04 -15.30
N GLY A 257 -3.50 2.72 -15.74
CA GLY A 257 -2.28 2.89 -14.97
C GLY A 257 -2.32 2.09 -13.67
N THR A 258 -2.47 2.77 -12.53
CA THR A 258 -2.60 2.14 -11.19
C THR A 258 -4.01 2.28 -10.59
N MET A 259 -5.00 2.56 -11.44
CA MET A 259 -6.40 2.78 -11.08
C MET A 259 -7.30 1.73 -11.75
N ASN A 260 -8.38 1.36 -11.07
CA ASN A 260 -9.43 0.54 -11.68
C ASN A 260 -10.14 1.33 -12.79
N LEU A 261 -10.58 0.62 -13.83
CA LEU A 261 -11.38 1.19 -14.93
C LEU A 261 -12.88 1.13 -14.60
N PHE A 262 -13.60 2.21 -14.92
CA PHE A 262 -15.06 2.26 -14.99
C PHE A 262 -15.49 2.77 -16.36
N LEU A 263 -16.48 2.13 -16.98
CA LEU A 263 -17.12 2.58 -18.22
C LEU A 263 -18.60 2.88 -17.94
N TYR A 264 -19.04 4.08 -18.30
CA TYR A 264 -20.44 4.46 -18.25
C TYR A 264 -20.95 4.67 -19.68
N TRP A 265 -21.81 3.76 -20.14
CA TRP A 265 -22.33 3.72 -21.50
C TRP A 265 -23.67 2.99 -21.56
N ILE A 266 -24.39 3.10 -22.67
CA ILE A 266 -25.49 2.20 -23.03
C ILE A 266 -24.83 0.96 -23.61
N ASN A 267 -25.17 -0.22 -23.08
CA ASN A 267 -24.58 -1.46 -23.58
C ASN A 267 -25.24 -1.86 -24.91
N GLU A 268 -24.85 -3.02 -25.45
CA GLU A 268 -25.38 -3.50 -26.73
C GLU A 268 -26.89 -3.84 -26.68
N ASP A 269 -27.46 -4.04 -25.49
CA ASP A 269 -28.86 -4.39 -25.26
C ASP A 269 -29.79 -3.16 -25.08
N GLY A 270 -29.24 -1.95 -25.01
CA GLY A 270 -29.99 -0.70 -24.79
C GLY A 270 -30.18 -0.30 -23.33
#